data_AF-A0AAV2KVJ1-F1
#
_entry.id   AF-A0AAV2KVJ1-F1
#
_cell.length_a   1.000
_cell.length_b   1.000
_cell.length_c   1.000
_cell.angle_alpha   90.00
_cell.angle_beta   90.00
_cell.angle_gamma   90.00
#
_symmetry.space_group_name_H-M   'P 1'
#
loop_
_entity.id
_entity.type
_entity.pdbx_description
1 polymer ?
#
loop_
_entity_poly.entity_id
_entity_poly.type
_entity_poly.pdbx_seq_one_letter_code
_entity_poly.pdbx_strand_id
1 'polypeptide(L)'
;MRMQEGGSSRPSLRVFSVLDRLLLTHPVWLQLALNQDSAVYILLREPVGTFLVRKCSSSQRKVLCLRVTSDRSAASVKECFICEEDSTFALESSSLSFPDLCRLVAFYCISR
;
A
#
# COMPACT_ATOMS: atom_id res chain seq x y z
N MET A 1 -52.64 -22.11 10.52
CA MET A 1 -51.27 -22.68 10.55
C MET A 1 -50.38 -21.74 9.75
N ARG A 2 -49.41 -21.08 10.40
CA ARG A 2 -48.44 -20.16 9.77
C ARG A 2 -47.61 -20.91 8.74
N MET A 3 -47.32 -20.30 7.60
CA MET A 3 -46.02 -20.46 6.96
C MET A 3 -45.49 -19.07 6.59
N GLN A 4 -44.31 -18.80 7.12
CA GLN A 4 -43.60 -17.54 7.09
C GLN A 4 -42.50 -17.72 6.03
N GLU A 5 -42.52 -16.95 4.95
CA GLU A 5 -41.45 -16.98 3.96
C GLU A 5 -40.20 -16.30 4.54
N GLY A 6 -39.21 -17.12 4.88
CA GLY A 6 -37.88 -16.66 5.26
C GLY A 6 -37.16 -16.13 4.03
N GLY A 7 -37.15 -14.81 3.87
CA GLY A 7 -36.24 -14.12 2.95
C GLY A 7 -34.79 -14.37 3.37
N SER A 8 -34.13 -15.32 2.70
CA SER A 8 -32.70 -15.56 2.83
C SER A 8 -31.95 -14.35 2.26
N SER A 9 -31.64 -13.37 3.11
CA SER A 9 -30.70 -12.31 2.78
C SER A 9 -29.30 -12.93 2.68
N ARG A 10 -28.93 -13.41 1.49
CA ARG A 10 -27.55 -13.77 1.15
C ARG A 10 -26.69 -12.57 1.52
N PRO A 11 -25.62 -12.71 2.34
CA PRO A 11 -24.76 -11.59 2.64
C PRO A 11 -24.22 -11.07 1.30
N SER A 12 -24.61 -9.86 0.92
CA SER A 12 -24.05 -9.18 -0.22
C SER A 12 -22.54 -9.16 -0.02
N LEU A 13 -21.80 -9.88 -0.86
CA LEU A 13 -20.34 -9.84 -0.85
C LEU A 13 -19.96 -8.38 -1.13
N ARG A 14 -19.56 -7.63 -0.09
CA ARG A 14 -19.15 -6.24 -0.25
C ARG A 14 -17.91 -6.22 -1.13
N VAL A 15 -18.05 -5.68 -2.35
CA VAL A 15 -16.93 -5.44 -3.25
C VAL A 15 -16.23 -4.18 -2.76
N PHE A 16 -15.06 -4.35 -2.16
CA PHE A 16 -14.23 -3.23 -1.74
C PHE A 16 -13.47 -2.64 -2.94
N SER A 17 -13.35 -1.32 -3.01
CA SER A 17 -12.40 -0.69 -3.93
C SER A 17 -10.96 -0.90 -3.44
N VAL A 18 -9.96 -0.57 -4.28
CA VAL A 18 -8.56 -0.58 -3.85
C VAL A 18 -8.34 0.41 -2.70
N LEU A 19 -8.92 1.60 -2.79
CA LEU A 19 -8.82 2.61 -1.74
C LEU A 19 -9.43 2.12 -0.43
N ASP A 20 -10.60 1.48 -0.45
CA ASP A 20 -11.22 0.92 0.76
C ASP A 20 -10.33 -0.15 1.40
N ARG A 21 -9.76 -1.04 0.58
CA ARG A 21 -8.82 -2.06 1.06
C ARG A 21 -7.61 -1.42 1.72
N LEU A 22 -7.03 -0.37 1.12
CA LEU A 22 -5.90 0.35 1.68
C LEU A 22 -6.23 1.02 3.01
N LEU A 23 -7.39 1.66 3.13
CA LEU A 23 -7.83 2.27 4.38
C LEU A 23 -8.01 1.21 5.48
N LEU A 24 -8.59 0.06 5.16
CA LEU A 24 -8.78 -1.04 6.11
C LEU A 24 -7.46 -1.71 6.53
N THR A 25 -6.48 -1.78 5.64
CA THR A 25 -5.18 -2.41 5.91
C THR A 25 -4.08 -1.39 6.21
N HIS A 26 -4.44 -0.13 6.48
CA HIS A 26 -3.50 0.95 6.73
C HIS A 26 -2.38 0.61 7.73
N PRO A 27 -2.66 -0.01 8.89
CA PRO A 27 -1.61 -0.40 9.83
C PRO A 27 -0.66 -1.47 9.28
N VAL A 28 -1.04 -2.24 8.26
CA VAL A 28 -0.21 -3.31 7.69
C VAL A 28 0.81 -2.75 6.73
N TRP A 29 0.40 -1.86 5.81
CA TRP A 29 1.31 -1.32 4.80
C TRP A 29 1.99 -0.01 5.22
N LEU A 30 1.44 0.77 6.16
CA LEU A 30 2.11 1.96 6.69
C LEU A 30 2.94 1.62 7.94
N GLN A 31 4.19 1.23 7.72
CA GLN A 31 5.12 0.72 8.73
C GLN A 31 6.23 1.75 9.05
N LEU A 32 5.86 2.89 9.64
CA LEU A 32 6.78 4.02 9.84
C LEU A 32 7.98 3.73 10.76
N ALA A 33 7.89 2.71 11.62
CA ALA A 33 8.95 2.32 12.55
C ALA A 33 9.95 1.32 11.94
N LEU A 34 9.68 0.76 10.76
CA LEU A 34 10.58 -0.20 10.13
C LEU A 34 11.81 0.51 9.55
N ASN A 35 12.97 -0.08 9.81
CA ASN A 35 14.21 0.26 9.12
C ASN A 35 14.27 -0.40 7.72
N GLN A 36 15.27 -0.01 6.94
CA GLN A 36 15.46 -0.49 5.57
C GLN A 36 15.66 -2.01 5.49
N ASP A 37 16.55 -2.57 6.30
CA ASP A 37 16.86 -4.00 6.27
C ASP A 37 15.64 -4.87 6.61
N SER A 38 14.86 -4.45 7.60
CA SER A 38 13.63 -5.14 8.00
C SER A 38 12.58 -5.10 6.90
N ALA A 39 12.43 -3.94 6.22
CA ALA A 39 11.51 -3.80 5.10
C ALA A 39 11.90 -4.72 3.93
N VAL A 40 13.18 -4.73 3.56
CA VAL A 40 13.69 -5.63 2.51
C VAL A 40 13.46 -7.09 2.91
N TYR A 41 13.83 -7.47 4.14
CA TYR A 41 13.66 -8.83 4.64
C TYR A 41 12.19 -9.31 4.58
N ILE A 42 11.24 -8.46 4.98
CA ILE A 42 9.81 -8.74 4.89
C ILE A 42 9.39 -8.91 3.43
N LEU A 43 9.68 -7.92 2.58
CA LEU A 43 9.25 -7.91 1.17
C LEU A 43 9.85 -9.06 0.36
N LEU A 44 11.03 -9.55 0.71
CA LEU A 44 11.65 -10.71 0.07
C LEU A 44 10.87 -12.02 0.26
N ARG A 45 9.99 -12.07 1.27
CA ARG A 45 9.16 -13.24 1.59
C ARG A 45 7.72 -13.10 1.06
N GLU A 46 7.38 -11.92 0.55
CA GLU A 46 6.07 -11.58 0.00
C GLU A 46 6.06 -11.74 -1.54
N PRO A 47 4.87 -11.90 -2.16
CA PRO A 47 4.76 -11.95 -3.62
C PRO A 47 5.17 -10.63 -4.30
N VAL A 48 5.49 -10.72 -5.59
CA VAL A 48 5.73 -9.54 -6.44
C VAL A 48 4.49 -8.66 -6.45
N GLY A 49 4.69 -7.35 -6.30
CA GLY A 49 3.62 -6.36 -6.16
C GLY A 49 3.28 -6.01 -4.70
N THR A 50 3.75 -6.77 -3.72
CA THR A 50 3.62 -6.38 -2.31
C THR A 50 4.47 -5.15 -2.03
N PHE A 51 3.91 -4.21 -1.26
CA PHE A 51 4.55 -2.97 -0.90
C PHE A 51 4.35 -2.65 0.57
N LEU A 52 5.17 -1.73 1.07
CA LEU A 52 4.95 -1.03 2.33
C LEU A 52 5.53 0.38 2.24
N VAL A 53 5.12 1.26 3.14
CA VAL A 53 5.66 2.61 3.30
C VAL A 53 6.31 2.70 4.67
N ARG A 54 7.59 3.07 4.70
CA ARG A 54 8.37 3.27 5.93
C ARG A 54 8.90 4.69 6.03
N LYS A 55 9.46 5.05 7.19
CA LYS A 55 10.23 6.30 7.35
C LYS A 55 11.71 6.03 7.12
N CYS A 56 12.41 6.93 6.42
CA CYS A 56 13.86 6.89 6.32
C CYS A 56 14.46 7.55 7.56
N SER A 57 15.33 6.85 8.30
CA SER A 57 15.88 7.37 9.56
C SER A 57 16.75 8.61 9.37
N SER A 58 17.48 8.73 8.25
CA SER A 58 18.38 9.86 7.99
C SER A 58 17.63 11.11 7.52
N SER A 59 16.71 10.97 6.56
CA SER A 59 15.98 12.11 5.99
C SER A 59 14.64 12.39 6.66
N GLN A 60 14.14 11.49 7.50
CA GLN A 60 12.80 11.53 8.08
C GLN A 60 11.65 11.53 7.03
N ARG A 61 11.96 11.31 5.75
CA ARG A 61 10.97 11.25 4.67
C ARG A 61 10.34 9.86 4.57
N LYS A 62 9.10 9.80 4.06
CA LYS A 62 8.44 8.54 3.75
C LYS A 62 9.06 7.92 2.49
N VAL A 63 9.16 6.59 2.48
CA VAL A 63 9.71 5.81 1.37
C VAL A 63 8.74 4.67 1.08
N LEU A 64 8.30 4.58 -0.18
CA LEU A 64 7.57 3.43 -0.70
C LEU A 64 8.56 2.35 -1.09
N CYS A 65 8.45 1.17 -0.49
CA CYS A 65 9.21 -0.02 -0.80
C CYS A 65 8.30 -1.01 -1.52
N LEU A 66 8.71 -1.52 -2.68
CA LEU A 66 7.90 -2.41 -3.54
C LEU A 66 8.70 -3.64 -3.95
N ARG A 67 8.12 -4.83 -3.79
CA ARG A 67 8.67 -6.06 -4.37
C ARG A 67 8.45 -6.08 -5.87
N VAL A 68 9.52 -5.96 -6.66
CA VAL A 68 9.44 -5.82 -8.14
C VAL A 68 9.72 -7.11 -8.90
N THR A 69 10.54 -8.02 -8.36
CA THR A 69 10.96 -9.24 -9.04
C THR A 69 11.00 -10.42 -8.07
N SER A 70 10.89 -11.66 -8.57
CA SER A 70 10.78 -12.86 -7.71
C SER A 70 12.14 -13.37 -7.17
N ASP A 71 13.26 -12.81 -7.61
CA ASP A 71 14.58 -13.17 -7.08
C ASP A 71 14.71 -12.78 -5.61
N ARG A 72 15.66 -13.40 -4.90
CA ARG A 72 15.85 -13.19 -3.46
C ARG A 72 17.03 -12.25 -3.17
N SER A 73 17.16 -11.19 -3.97
CA SER A 73 18.24 -10.23 -3.82
C SER A 73 17.70 -8.89 -3.32
N ALA A 74 18.53 -8.06 -2.69
CA ALA A 74 18.10 -6.73 -2.29
C ALA A 74 17.63 -5.86 -3.48
N ALA A 75 18.15 -6.13 -4.70
CA ALA A 75 17.74 -5.46 -5.92
C ALA A 75 16.30 -5.78 -6.34
N SER A 76 15.69 -6.82 -5.75
CA SER A 76 14.28 -7.18 -5.96
C SER A 76 13.29 -6.24 -5.28
N VAL A 77 13.79 -5.32 -4.44
CA VAL A 77 12.99 -4.30 -3.77
C VAL A 77 13.34 -2.94 -4.33
N LYS A 78 12.36 -2.27 -4.94
CA LYS A 78 12.49 -0.89 -5.40
C LYS A 78 12.05 0.05 -4.29
N GLU A 79 12.84 1.09 -4.07
CA GLU A 79 12.50 2.16 -3.12
C GLU A 79 12.27 3.47 -3.87
N CYS A 80 11.22 4.19 -3.50
CA CYS A 80 10.89 5.50 -4.04
C CYS A 80 10.55 6.42 -2.89
N PHE A 81 11.24 7.56 -2.80
CA PHE A 81 10.91 8.59 -1.83
C PHE A 81 9.57 9.23 -2.16
N ILE A 82 8.85 9.58 -1.09
CA ILE A 82 7.60 10.33 -1.15
C ILE A 82 7.93 11.77 -0.78
N CYS A 83 7.58 12.70 -1.67
CA CYS A 83 7.60 14.13 -1.43
C CYS A 83 6.28 14.55 -0.80
N GLU A 84 6.37 15.40 0.22
CA GLU A 84 5.23 15.99 0.95
C GLU A 84 5.38 17.51 0.89
N GLU A 85 4.72 18.12 -0.09
CA GLU A 85 4.80 19.55 -0.40
C GLU A 85 3.41 20.11 -0.65
N ASP A 86 3.14 21.34 -0.21
CA ASP A 86 1.86 22.04 -0.40
C ASP A 86 0.62 21.21 -0.01
N SER A 87 0.72 20.41 1.06
CA SER A 87 -0.32 19.47 1.51
C SER A 87 -0.68 18.38 0.49
N THR A 88 0.23 18.07 -0.43
CA THR A 88 0.11 17.01 -1.40
C THR A 88 1.24 15.98 -1.26
N PHE A 89 1.01 14.80 -1.81
CA PHE A 89 1.93 13.67 -1.80
C PHE A 89 2.29 13.31 -3.24
N ALA A 90 3.57 13.12 -3.52
CA ALA A 90 4.07 12.68 -4.82
C ALA A 90 5.22 11.68 -4.64
N LEU A 91 5.50 10.88 -5.66
CA LEU A 91 6.79 10.16 -5.73
C LEU A 91 7.85 11.12 -6.31
N GLU A 92 9.08 11.08 -5.80
CA GLU A 92 10.14 12.06 -6.13
C GLU A 92 10.45 12.19 -7.64
N SER A 93 10.13 11.17 -8.44
CA SER A 93 10.33 11.18 -9.89
C SER A 93 9.01 11.24 -10.69
N SER A 94 7.90 11.62 -10.05
CA SER A 94 6.58 11.69 -10.67
C SER A 94 6.07 13.11 -10.79
N SER A 95 5.39 13.42 -11.89
CA SER A 95 4.64 14.66 -12.09
C SER A 95 3.25 14.62 -11.46
N LEU A 96 2.84 13.49 -10.86
CA LEU A 96 1.53 13.30 -10.26
C LEU A 96 1.59 13.58 -8.75
N SER A 97 0.69 14.44 -8.30
CA SER A 97 0.46 14.71 -6.88
C SER A 97 -0.94 14.29 -6.45
N PHE A 98 -1.06 13.92 -5.18
CA PHE A 98 -2.29 13.38 -4.59
C PHE A 98 -2.57 14.10 -3.27
N PRO A 99 -3.85 14.27 -2.89
CA PRO A 99 -4.18 15.00 -1.66
C PRO A 99 -3.91 14.18 -0.39
N ASP A 100 -3.72 12.86 -0.51
CA ASP A 100 -3.35 12.00 0.61
C ASP A 100 -2.55 10.78 0.13
N LEU A 101 -1.85 10.14 1.08
CA LEU A 101 -1.02 8.98 0.83
C LEU A 101 -1.81 7.77 0.31
N CYS A 102 -3.04 7.57 0.79
CA CYS A 102 -3.85 6.43 0.38
C CYS A 102 -4.22 6.52 -1.10
N ARG A 103 -4.53 7.72 -1.60
CA ARG A 103 -4.81 7.97 -3.02
C ARG A 103 -3.59 7.82 -3.90
N LEU A 104 -2.42 8.28 -3.44
CA LEU A 104 -1.16 8.04 -4.13
C LEU A 104 -0.94 6.54 -4.31
N VAL A 105 -1.01 5.77 -3.23
CA VAL A 105 -0.81 4.33 -3.28
C VAL A 105 -1.88 3.65 -4.13
N ALA A 106 -3.15 4.03 -3.97
CA ALA A 106 -4.26 3.47 -4.74
C ALA A 106 -4.06 3.67 -6.25
N PHE A 107 -3.58 4.84 -6.66
CA PHE A 107 -3.29 5.12 -8.07
C PHE A 107 -2.22 4.16 -8.60
N TYR A 108 -1.08 4.04 -7.90
CA TYR A 108 0.02 3.16 -8.34
C TYR A 108 -0.30 1.67 -8.24
N CYS A 109 -1.28 1.26 -7.43
CA CYS A 109 -1.79 -0.12 -7.45
C CYS A 109 -2.56 -0.46 -8.73
N ILE A 110 -3.09 0.55 -9.45
CA ILE A 110 -3.96 0.37 -10.62
C ILE A 110 -3.22 0.73 -11.91
N SER A 111 -2.31 1.73 -11.87
CA SER A 111 -1.46 2.08 -12.99
C SER A 111 -0.34 1.04 -13.15
N ARG A 112 -0.47 0.14 -14.14
CA ARG A 112 0.56 -0.83 -14.51
C ARG A 112 1.59 -0.22 -15.45
#